data_AF-A0A841EKL9-F1
#
_entry.id   AF-A0A841EKL9-F1
#
_cell.length_a   1.000
_cell.length_b   1.000
_cell.length_c   1.000
_cell.angle_alpha   90.00
_cell.angle_beta   90.00
_cell.angle_gamma   90.00
#
_symmetry.space_group_name_H-M   'P 1'
#
loop_
_entity.id
_entity.type
_entity.pdbx_description
1 polymer ?
#
loop_
_entity_poly.entity_id
_entity_poly.type
_entity_poly.pdbx_seq_one_letter_code
_entity_poly.pdbx_strand_id
1 'polypeptide(L)'
;MTSNLYNMKLLFIFFFAISNLVQAQKSLVLWYDKPSGNVWERALPIGNGKIGAMVYGNVAQEILQLNETSVWTGSPNRNDNPDALASLPAIRQLVFEGKQKEAEILAGKTIQSKKSNGQMFQQVGVWVGK
;
A
#
# COMPACT_ATOMS: atom_id res chain seq x y z
N MET A 1 -16.77 -33.36 -56.03
CA MET A 1 -15.96 -32.12 -56.10
C MET A 1 -16.53 -30.99 -55.25
N THR A 2 -17.85 -30.93 -55.02
CA THR A 2 -18.55 -29.88 -54.25
C THR A 2 -18.40 -29.98 -52.72
N SER A 3 -18.25 -31.18 -52.16
CA SER A 3 -18.06 -31.41 -50.71
C SER A 3 -16.75 -30.83 -50.17
N ASN A 4 -15.64 -30.99 -50.90
CA ASN A 4 -14.34 -30.44 -50.51
C ASN A 4 -14.34 -28.90 -50.48
N LEU A 5 -15.10 -28.26 -51.37
CA LEU A 5 -15.25 -26.81 -51.41
C LEU A 5 -16.05 -26.30 -50.20
N TYR A 6 -17.06 -27.06 -49.74
CA TYR A 6 -17.83 -26.73 -48.54
C TYR A 6 -16.99 -26.87 -47.27
N ASN A 7 -16.21 -27.96 -47.17
CA ASN A 7 -15.28 -28.20 -46.06
C ASN A 7 -14.18 -27.12 -45.99
N MET A 8 -13.64 -26.69 -47.14
CA MET A 8 -12.70 -25.56 -47.20
C MET A 8 -13.32 -24.24 -46.73
N LYS A 9 -14.56 -23.94 -47.12
CA LYS A 9 -15.28 -22.74 -46.67
C LYS A 9 -15.55 -22.77 -45.17
N LEU A 10 -15.92 -23.93 -44.63
CA LEU A 10 -16.12 -24.12 -43.18
C LEU A 10 -14.81 -23.89 -42.42
N LEU A 11 -13.69 -24.40 -42.93
CA LEU A 11 -12.37 -24.22 -42.33
C LEU A 11 -11.94 -22.76 -42.34
N PHE A 12 -12.21 -22.01 -43.41
CA PHE A 12 -11.95 -20.57 -43.50
C PHE A 12 -12.81 -19.77 -42.52
N ILE A 13 -14.11 -20.08 -42.39
CA ILE A 13 -15.00 -19.44 -41.42
C ILE A 13 -14.54 -19.74 -39.99
N PHE A 14 -14.12 -20.97 -39.72
CA PHE A 14 -13.60 -21.39 -38.43
C PHE A 14 -12.29 -20.66 -38.09
N PHE A 15 -11.38 -20.52 -39.05
CA PHE A 15 -10.12 -19.77 -38.88
C PHE A 15 -10.37 -18.27 -38.61
N PHE A 16 -11.33 -17.68 -39.33
CA PHE A 16 -11.72 -16.27 -39.13
C PHE A 16 -12.43 -16.05 -37.78
N ALA A 17 -13.19 -17.02 -37.29
CA ALA A 17 -13.80 -16.99 -35.96
C ALA A 17 -12.75 -17.06 -34.83
N ILE A 18 -11.70 -17.86 -34.99
CA ILE A 18 -10.63 -17.99 -33.98
C ILE A 18 -9.77 -16.73 -33.90
N SER A 19 -9.50 -16.04 -35.02
CA SER A 19 -8.70 -14.80 -34.99
C SER A 19 -9.34 -13.67 -34.18
N ASN A 20 -10.67 -13.65 -34.03
CA ASN A 20 -11.37 -12.66 -33.21
C ASN A 20 -11.37 -13.00 -31.70
N LEU A 21 -10.99 -14.22 -31.31
CA LEU A 21 -10.91 -14.64 -29.91
C LEU A 21 -9.55 -14.34 -29.28
N VAL A 22 -8.52 -14.07 -30.10
CA VAL A 22 -7.17 -13.73 -29.64
C VAL A 22 -7.03 -12.21 -29.55
N GLN A 23 -7.75 -11.59 -28.62
CA GLN A 23 -7.49 -10.20 -28.26
C GLN A 23 -6.55 -10.18 -27.05
N ALA A 24 -5.29 -9.81 -27.27
CA ALA A 24 -4.36 -9.53 -26.18
C ALA A 24 -4.97 -8.44 -25.28
N GLN A 25 -4.99 -8.68 -23.96
CA GLN A 25 -5.48 -7.70 -23.01
C GLN A 25 -4.72 -6.38 -23.21
N LYS A 26 -5.45 -5.28 -23.38
CA LYS A 26 -4.85 -3.95 -23.47
C LYS A 26 -3.99 -3.71 -22.22
N SER A 27 -2.72 -3.38 -22.42
CA SER A 27 -1.81 -3.09 -21.32
C SER A 27 -2.36 -1.92 -20.49
N LEU A 28 -2.51 -2.14 -19.18
CA LEU A 28 -2.89 -1.10 -18.23
C LEU A 28 -1.62 -0.33 -17.87
N VAL A 29 -1.45 0.85 -18.46
CA VAL A 29 -0.25 1.67 -18.31
C VAL A 29 -0.63 3.05 -17.80
N LEU A 30 0.04 3.48 -16.74
CA LEU A 30 0.07 4.87 -16.31
C LEU A 30 1.21 5.57 -17.06
N TRP A 31 0.89 6.64 -17.81
CA TRP A 31 1.85 7.38 -18.62
C TRP A 31 1.61 8.88 -18.47
N TYR A 32 2.68 9.67 -18.56
CA TYR A 32 2.66 11.12 -18.34
C TYR A 32 3.64 11.79 -19.31
N ASP A 33 3.32 13.01 -19.73
CA ASP A 33 4.11 13.81 -20.68
C ASP A 33 5.07 14.78 -19.98
N LYS A 34 5.09 14.80 -18.65
CA LYS A 34 5.91 15.70 -17.83
C LYS A 34 6.56 14.96 -16.66
N PRO A 35 7.79 15.34 -16.29
CA PRO A 35 8.45 14.79 -15.13
C PRO A 35 7.80 15.27 -13.82
N SER A 36 8.14 14.62 -12.71
CA SER A 36 7.59 14.92 -11.38
C SER A 36 8.16 16.20 -10.77
N GLY A 37 9.33 16.65 -11.23
CA GLY A 37 10.02 17.81 -10.67
C GLY A 37 10.43 17.54 -9.22
N ASN A 38 9.83 18.28 -8.28
CA ASN A 38 10.07 18.15 -6.84
C ASN A 38 8.84 17.63 -6.07
N VAL A 39 7.77 17.24 -6.76
CA VAL A 39 6.51 16.81 -6.14
C VAL A 39 6.45 15.29 -6.07
N TRP A 40 6.45 14.75 -4.86
CA TRP A 40 6.51 13.31 -4.61
C TRP A 40 5.27 12.56 -5.11
N GLU A 41 4.09 13.17 -4.95
CA GLU A 41 2.79 12.59 -5.36
C GLU A 41 2.66 12.41 -6.88
N ARG A 42 3.55 13.02 -7.66
CA ARG A 42 3.61 12.87 -9.13
C ARG A 42 4.53 11.73 -9.57
N ALA A 43 5.40 11.25 -8.68
CA ALA A 43 6.32 10.17 -8.96
C ALA A 43 5.60 8.81 -9.00
N LEU A 44 6.18 7.87 -9.75
CA LEU A 44 5.57 6.56 -9.96
C LEU A 44 6.12 5.52 -8.99
N PRO A 45 5.26 4.83 -8.20
CA PRO A 45 5.69 3.80 -7.29
C PRO A 45 6.04 2.51 -8.05
N ILE A 46 7.20 1.94 -7.73
CA ILE A 46 7.59 0.58 -8.10
C ILE A 46 8.02 -0.18 -6.85
N GLY A 47 7.87 -1.50 -6.83
CA GLY A 47 8.32 -2.31 -5.70
C GLY A 47 8.07 -3.80 -5.86
N ASN A 48 8.72 -4.58 -5.00
CA ASN A 48 8.63 -6.04 -4.98
C ASN A 48 8.05 -6.58 -3.65
N GLY A 49 7.40 -5.72 -2.87
CA GLY A 49 6.84 -6.06 -1.54
C GLY A 49 7.82 -5.92 -0.38
N LYS A 50 9.14 -5.88 -0.63
CA LYS A 50 10.17 -5.58 0.39
C LYS A 50 10.81 -4.22 0.18
N ILE A 51 11.25 -3.97 -1.05
CA ILE A 51 11.88 -2.71 -1.46
C ILE A 51 10.89 -1.99 -2.38
N GLY A 52 10.80 -0.68 -2.21
CA GLY A 52 10.03 0.21 -3.06
C GLY A 52 10.85 1.44 -3.47
N ALA A 53 10.49 2.01 -4.60
CA ALA A 53 11.04 3.28 -5.06
C ALA A 53 9.93 4.15 -5.68
N MET A 54 10.08 5.45 -5.55
CA MET A 54 9.30 6.44 -6.27
C MET A 54 10.18 7.03 -7.38
N VAL A 55 9.74 6.87 -8.63
CA VAL A 55 10.47 7.27 -9.83
C VAL A 55 9.98 8.62 -10.31
N TYR A 56 10.86 9.63 -10.36
CA TYR A 56 10.46 11.01 -10.68
C TYR A 56 10.42 11.29 -12.19
N GLY A 57 11.28 10.64 -12.98
CA GLY A 57 11.33 10.81 -14.43
C GLY A 57 11.97 12.13 -14.87
N ASN A 58 12.75 12.78 -14.00
CA ASN A 58 13.37 14.08 -14.25
C ASN A 58 14.51 13.96 -15.29
N VAL A 59 14.46 14.78 -16.34
CA VAL A 59 15.37 14.65 -17.50
C VAL A 59 16.82 14.99 -17.17
N ALA A 60 17.07 16.14 -16.52
CA ALA A 60 18.43 16.60 -16.26
C ALA A 60 19.09 15.86 -15.08
N GLN A 61 18.28 15.44 -14.10
CA GLN A 61 18.74 14.78 -12.90
C GLN A 61 17.60 13.91 -12.36
N GLU A 62 17.73 12.60 -12.53
CA GLU A 62 16.75 11.64 -12.04
C GLU A 62 16.79 11.55 -10.50
N ILE A 63 15.63 11.29 -9.90
CA ILE A 63 15.46 11.09 -8.46
C ILE A 63 14.73 9.76 -8.25
N LEU A 64 15.35 8.87 -7.47
CA LEU A 64 14.70 7.67 -6.96
C LEU A 64 14.63 7.76 -5.43
N GLN A 65 13.44 7.98 -4.89
CA GLN A 65 13.23 7.94 -3.44
C GLN A 65 12.98 6.50 -3.01
N LEU A 66 13.82 5.97 -2.11
CA LEU A 66 13.87 4.55 -1.76
C LEU A 66 13.21 4.29 -0.41
N ASN A 67 12.52 3.15 -0.32
CA ASN A 67 11.90 2.61 0.88
C ASN A 67 12.19 1.11 1.01
N GLU A 68 12.33 0.63 2.25
CA GLU A 68 12.42 -0.80 2.56
C GLU A 68 11.52 -1.07 3.78
N THR A 69 10.73 -2.13 3.72
CA THR A 69 9.59 -2.36 4.63
C THR A 69 9.94 -2.48 6.12
N SER A 70 11.19 -2.78 6.46
CA SER A 70 11.66 -2.99 7.84
C SER A 70 12.35 -1.77 8.44
N VAL A 71 12.46 -0.66 7.70
CA VAL A 71 13.09 0.57 8.20
C VAL A 71 12.07 1.40 8.98
N TRP A 72 12.16 1.30 10.31
CA TRP A 72 11.32 2.01 11.28
C TRP A 72 12.20 2.67 12.33
N THR A 73 11.69 3.72 12.99
CA THR A 73 12.36 4.33 14.13
C THR A 73 12.37 3.41 15.34
N GLY A 74 13.26 3.73 16.30
CA GLY A 74 13.25 3.15 17.62
C GLY A 74 13.85 1.77 17.70
N SER A 75 13.43 1.03 18.72
CA SER A 75 14.00 -0.24 19.16
C SER A 75 12.89 -1.15 19.68
N PRO A 76 13.17 -2.45 19.94
CA PRO A 76 12.22 -3.31 20.62
C PRO A 76 11.66 -2.63 21.87
N ASN A 77 10.33 -2.54 21.95
CA ASN A 77 9.63 -1.78 22.98
C ASN A 77 8.36 -2.50 23.41
N ARG A 78 7.92 -2.24 24.65
CA ARG A 78 6.60 -2.63 25.15
C ARG A 78 5.79 -1.39 25.51
N ASN A 79 4.52 -1.40 25.18
CA ASN A 79 3.61 -0.28 25.41
C ASN A 79 2.56 -0.58 26.50
N ASP A 80 2.74 -1.65 27.27
CA ASP A 80 1.83 -2.01 28.36
C ASP A 80 1.88 -1.00 29.50
N ASN A 81 0.72 -0.71 30.07
CA ASN A 81 0.59 0.05 31.30
C ASN A 81 0.33 -0.91 32.47
N PRO A 82 1.22 -0.98 33.48
CA PRO A 82 1.05 -1.91 34.61
C PRO A 82 -0.23 -1.66 35.42
N ASP A 83 -0.78 -0.43 35.36
CA ASP A 83 -1.99 -0.06 36.10
C ASP A 83 -3.29 -0.51 35.40
N ALA A 84 -3.18 -1.03 34.16
CA ALA A 84 -4.34 -1.35 33.33
C ALA A 84 -5.19 -2.47 33.95
N LEU A 85 -4.56 -3.53 34.45
CA LEU A 85 -5.27 -4.68 35.00
C LEU A 85 -6.08 -4.29 36.25
N ALA A 86 -5.47 -3.55 37.17
CA ALA A 86 -6.09 -3.14 38.42
C ALA A 86 -7.23 -2.13 38.23
N SER A 87 -7.15 -1.28 37.21
CA SER A 87 -8.15 -0.23 36.94
C SER A 87 -9.38 -0.74 36.16
N LEU A 88 -9.27 -1.88 35.49
CA LEU A 88 -10.30 -2.40 34.60
C LEU A 88 -11.68 -2.64 35.26
N PRO A 89 -11.78 -3.18 36.50
CA PRO A 89 -13.07 -3.33 37.18
C PRO A 89 -13.78 -2.00 37.42
N ALA A 90 -13.05 -0.99 37.89
CA ALA A 90 -13.61 0.33 38.18
C ALA A 90 -14.08 1.05 36.90
N ILE A 91 -13.32 0.93 35.81
CA ILE A 91 -13.70 1.49 34.50
C ILE A 91 -15.03 0.85 34.02
N ARG A 92 -15.16 -0.48 34.10
CA ARG A 92 -16.39 -1.19 33.72
C ARG A 92 -17.60 -0.75 34.55
N GLN A 93 -17.42 -0.59 35.85
CA GLN A 93 -18.47 -0.10 36.74
C GLN A 93 -18.95 1.30 36.32
N LEU A 94 -18.03 2.24 36.09
CA LEU A 94 -18.39 3.59 35.65
C LEU A 94 -19.16 3.59 34.32
N VAL A 95 -18.80 2.69 33.38
CA VAL A 95 -19.54 2.53 32.11
C VAL A 95 -20.96 2.03 32.35
N PHE A 96 -21.15 1.01 33.20
CA PHE A 96 -22.50 0.48 33.51
C PHE A 96 -23.36 1.47 34.30
N GLU A 97 -22.76 2.34 35.09
CA GLU A 97 -23.45 3.44 35.79
C GLU A 97 -23.75 4.65 34.88
N GLY A 98 -23.35 4.61 33.59
CA GLY A 98 -23.55 5.71 32.65
C GLY A 98 -22.57 6.87 32.80
N LYS A 99 -21.56 6.77 33.67
CA LYS A 99 -20.56 7.82 33.98
C LYS A 99 -19.41 7.83 32.96
N GLN A 100 -19.75 8.09 31.69
CA GLN A 100 -18.79 7.98 30.57
C GLN A 100 -17.56 8.87 30.72
N LYS A 101 -17.74 10.12 31.21
CA LYS A 101 -16.61 11.05 31.33
C LYS A 101 -15.58 10.61 32.37
N GLU A 102 -16.05 10.07 33.49
CA GLU A 102 -15.18 9.55 34.55
C GLU A 102 -14.46 8.28 34.07
N ALA A 103 -15.16 7.40 33.36
CA ALA A 103 -14.59 6.20 32.76
C ALA A 103 -13.47 6.55 31.75
N GLU A 104 -13.71 7.53 30.87
CA GLU A 104 -12.72 8.02 29.90
C GLU A 104 -11.46 8.57 30.60
N ILE A 105 -11.63 9.41 31.61
CA ILE A 105 -10.51 10.01 32.35
C ILE A 105 -9.67 8.91 33.03
N LEU A 106 -10.32 7.92 33.66
CA LEU A 106 -9.62 6.82 34.31
C LEU A 106 -8.89 5.96 33.27
N ALA A 107 -9.57 5.57 32.19
CA ALA A 107 -8.98 4.75 31.13
C ALA A 107 -7.80 5.46 30.43
N GLY A 108 -7.90 6.76 30.17
CA GLY A 108 -6.81 7.54 29.59
C GLY A 108 -5.55 7.52 30.45
N LYS A 109 -5.69 7.48 31.78
CA LYS A 109 -4.57 7.44 32.73
C LYS A 109 -3.96 6.05 32.88
N THR A 110 -4.79 5.00 32.89
CA THR A 110 -4.36 3.67 33.35
C THR A 110 -4.27 2.62 32.25
N ILE A 111 -4.91 2.83 31.10
CA ILE A 111 -4.88 1.89 29.96
C ILE A 111 -3.83 2.30 28.94
N GLN A 112 -3.68 3.60 28.65
CA GLN A 112 -2.75 4.08 27.64
C GLN A 112 -1.29 3.87 28.06
N SER A 113 -0.41 3.67 27.08
CA SER A 113 1.01 3.53 27.32
C SER A 113 1.59 4.80 27.93
N LYS A 114 2.46 4.64 28.94
CA LYS A 114 3.18 5.76 29.55
C LYS A 114 4.41 6.21 28.76
N LYS A 115 4.88 5.40 27.81
CA LYS A 115 6.22 5.54 27.21
C LYS A 115 6.23 5.63 25.70
N SER A 116 5.32 4.96 25.00
CA SER A 116 5.40 4.87 23.53
C SER A 116 4.04 4.67 22.88
N ASN A 117 3.84 5.37 21.77
CA ASN A 117 2.63 5.33 20.96
C ASN A 117 2.88 4.73 19.56
N GLY A 118 3.87 3.83 19.46
CA GLY A 118 4.29 3.23 18.19
C GLY A 118 5.55 3.87 17.62
N GLN A 119 6.08 3.23 16.58
CA GLN A 119 7.27 3.67 15.85
C GLN A 119 6.86 4.20 14.48
N MET A 120 7.66 5.11 13.93
CA MET A 120 7.41 5.72 12.62
C MET A 120 8.15 4.96 11.53
N PHE A 121 7.46 4.66 10.42
CA PHE A 121 8.13 4.19 9.21
C PHE A 121 9.08 5.27 8.70
N GLN A 122 10.24 4.88 8.16
CA GLN A 122 11.25 5.81 7.68
C GLN A 122 11.62 5.53 6.23
N GLN A 123 12.00 6.60 5.54
CA GLN A 123 12.60 6.48 4.23
C GLN A 123 14.03 5.95 4.35
N VAL A 124 14.44 5.13 3.39
CA VAL A 124 15.85 4.68 3.30
C VAL A 124 16.73 5.83 2.86
N GLY A 125 16.25 6.63 1.91
CA GLY A 125 16.95 7.78 1.38
C GLY A 125 16.57 8.08 -0.06
N VAL A 126 17.39 8.89 -0.71
CA VAL A 126 17.18 9.31 -2.09
C VAL A 126 18.45 9.03 -2.88
N TRP A 127 18.30 8.36 -4.01
CA TRP A 127 19.33 8.26 -5.03
C TRP A 127 19.12 9.34 -6.09
N VAL A 128 20.21 9.96 -6.51
CA VAL A 128 20.22 11.05 -7.49
C VAL A 128 21.11 10.63 -8.66
N GLY A 129 20.54 10.63 -9.86
CA GLY A 129 21.27 10.35 -11.10
C GLY A 129 22.30 11.44 -11.38
N LYS A 130 23.51 11.03 -11.75
CA LYS A 130 24.56 11.93 -12.26
C LYS A 130 24.49 12.05 -13.76
#